data_AF-A0A521V0C6-F1
#
_entry.id   AF-A0A521V0C6-F1
#
_cell.length_a   1.000
_cell.length_b   1.000
_cell.length_c   1.000
_cell.angle_alpha   90.00
_cell.angle_beta   90.00
_cell.angle_gamma   90.00
#
_symmetry.space_group_name_H-M   'P 1'
#
loop_
_entity.id
_entity.type
_entity.pdbx_description
1 polymer ?
#
loop_
_entity_poly.entity_id
_entity_poly.type
_entity_poly.pdbx_seq_one_letter_code
_entity_poly.pdbx_strand_id
1 'polypeptide(L)'
;MNDILKTATEELKNKVMSDFKDIKVERSKHAESIIRNHIIFSMGAGMIPVPVVDIFAVSASQLDMIRQLCKVYDQDFLETQGKAIVSSLTTATLARIGAGSLAKMIPFVGSFVGGVTNAALAGASTYALGQVFKIHFETGGTILDFDTNRLKKLYNEQFEKGKKVAEELRKQQEAKKKSEQTTSPDAGITSSDKSAGFAQNDVARIKELAELRDAGIISEEEFDKMKKKIIDG
;
A
#
# COMPACT_ATOMS: atom_id res chain seq x y z
N MET A 1 38.65 -46.87 2.55
CA MET A 1 38.43 -45.93 3.67
C MET A 1 38.28 -44.49 3.18
N ASN A 2 39.22 -43.97 2.38
CA ASN A 2 39.18 -42.56 1.93
C ASN A 2 38.00 -42.19 1.02
N ASP A 3 37.49 -43.10 0.19
CA ASP A 3 36.39 -42.76 -0.74
C ASP A 3 35.03 -42.69 -0.04
N ILE A 4 34.80 -43.54 0.97
CA ILE A 4 33.57 -43.52 1.79
C ILE A 4 33.48 -42.21 2.58
N LEU A 5 34.61 -41.75 3.13
CA LEU A 5 34.68 -40.46 3.84
C LEU A 5 34.41 -39.30 2.88
N LYS A 6 34.96 -39.31 1.66
CA LYS A 6 34.70 -38.26 0.67
C LYS A 6 33.22 -38.21 0.24
N THR A 7 32.61 -39.36 -0.03
CA THR A 7 31.19 -39.42 -0.42
C THR A 7 30.28 -38.92 0.70
N ALA A 8 30.50 -39.36 1.94
CA ALA A 8 29.72 -38.89 3.10
C ALA A 8 29.89 -37.38 3.33
N THR A 9 31.09 -36.83 3.09
CA THR A 9 31.36 -35.40 3.24
C THR A 9 30.67 -34.57 2.15
N GLU A 10 30.66 -35.04 0.90
CA GLU A 10 29.96 -34.38 -0.20
C GLU A 10 28.43 -34.45 -0.06
N GLU A 11 27.87 -35.57 0.40
CA GLU A 11 26.44 -35.67 0.72
C GLU A 11 26.03 -34.71 1.83
N LEU A 12 26.84 -34.62 2.91
CA LEU A 12 26.61 -33.68 4.00
C LEU A 12 26.68 -32.23 3.50
N LYS A 13 27.70 -31.89 2.72
CA LYS A 13 27.87 -30.56 2.15
C LYS A 13 26.70 -30.18 1.24
N ASN A 14 26.25 -31.09 0.39
CA ASN A 14 25.12 -30.86 -0.50
C ASN A 14 23.82 -30.67 0.28
N LYS A 15 23.57 -31.50 1.31
CA LYS A 15 22.39 -31.38 2.16
C LYS A 15 22.39 -30.08 2.96
N VAL A 16 23.52 -29.72 3.56
CA VAL A 16 23.66 -28.45 4.28
C VAL A 16 23.44 -27.27 3.31
N MET A 17 24.03 -27.32 2.12
CA MET A 17 23.85 -26.27 1.11
C MET A 17 22.41 -26.15 0.60
N SER A 18 21.69 -27.28 0.44
CA SER A 18 20.26 -27.26 0.11
C SER A 18 19.44 -26.66 1.24
N ASP A 19 19.67 -27.09 2.48
CA ASP A 19 18.93 -26.60 3.65
C ASP A 19 19.13 -25.08 3.82
N PHE A 20 20.36 -24.58 3.68
CA PHE A 20 20.65 -23.14 3.70
C PHE A 20 19.98 -22.38 2.55
N LYS A 21 19.94 -22.97 1.35
CA LYS A 21 19.27 -22.36 0.19
C LYS A 21 17.76 -22.28 0.44
N ASP A 22 17.16 -23.33 0.98
CA ASP A 22 15.73 -23.39 1.28
C ASP A 22 15.36 -22.36 2.36
N ILE A 23 16.17 -22.23 3.42
CA ILE A 23 15.97 -21.19 4.45
C ILE A 23 16.02 -19.78 3.82
N LYS A 24 16.99 -19.51 2.95
CA LYS A 24 17.07 -18.20 2.26
C LYS A 24 15.86 -17.95 1.38
N VAL A 25 15.40 -18.96 0.64
CA VAL A 25 14.21 -18.86 -0.22
C VAL A 25 12.97 -18.59 0.61
N GLU A 26 12.78 -19.29 1.73
CA GLU A 26 11.63 -19.08 2.62
C GLU A 26 11.62 -17.69 3.27
N ARG A 27 12.77 -17.21 3.77
CA ARG A 27 12.92 -15.84 4.27
C ARG A 27 12.60 -14.80 3.20
N SER A 28 13.11 -15.01 1.99
CA SER A 28 12.85 -14.10 0.85
C SER A 28 11.37 -14.04 0.48
N LYS A 29 10.67 -15.19 0.45
CA LYS A 29 9.22 -15.26 0.23
C LYS A 29 8.42 -14.55 1.33
N HIS A 30 8.81 -14.75 2.59
CA HIS A 30 8.16 -14.10 3.72
C HIS A 30 8.31 -12.57 3.64
N ALA A 31 9.52 -12.09 3.34
CA ALA A 31 9.79 -10.68 3.09
C ALA A 31 8.92 -10.11 1.95
N GLU A 32 8.82 -10.81 0.82
CA GLU A 32 7.96 -10.41 -0.30
C GLU A 32 6.48 -10.31 0.09
N SER A 33 5.98 -11.24 0.92
CA SER A 33 4.60 -11.20 1.41
C SER A 33 4.34 -9.95 2.27
N ILE A 34 5.28 -9.60 3.15
CA ILE A 34 5.19 -8.39 3.98
C ILE A 34 5.15 -7.15 3.09
N ILE A 35 6.05 -7.06 2.11
CA ILE A 35 6.15 -5.94 1.17
C ILE A 35 4.86 -5.80 0.36
N ARG A 36 4.34 -6.91 -0.19
CA ARG A 36 3.10 -6.93 -0.97
C ARG A 36 1.90 -6.43 -0.18
N ASN A 37 1.76 -6.84 1.08
CA ASN A 37 0.66 -6.38 1.94
C ASN A 37 0.74 -4.86 2.18
N HIS A 38 1.93 -4.33 2.43
CA HIS A 38 2.12 -2.90 2.64
C HIS A 38 1.91 -2.08 1.36
N ILE A 39 2.20 -2.64 0.17
CA ILE A 39 1.86 -2.01 -1.11
C ILE A 39 0.35 -1.90 -1.28
N ILE A 40 -0.40 -2.99 -1.02
CA ILE A 40 -1.86 -2.98 -1.11
C ILE A 40 -2.44 -1.96 -0.12
N PHE A 41 -1.91 -1.93 1.10
CA PHE A 41 -2.30 -0.96 2.12
C PHE A 41 -2.00 0.48 1.67
N SER A 42 -0.79 0.78 1.17
CA SER A 42 -0.41 2.13 0.76
C SER A 42 -1.16 2.62 -0.48
N MET A 43 -1.57 1.70 -1.36
CA MET A 43 -2.46 2.00 -2.48
C MET A 43 -3.90 2.31 -2.03
N GLY A 44 -4.34 1.79 -0.86
CA GLY A 44 -5.69 1.95 -0.32
C GLY A 44 -5.83 3.00 0.80
N ALA A 45 -4.73 3.40 1.45
CA ALA A 45 -4.71 4.32 2.58
C ALA A 45 -5.14 5.76 2.24
N GLY A 46 -5.30 6.09 0.96
CA GLY A 46 -5.87 7.38 0.52
C GLY A 46 -7.38 7.53 0.71
N MET A 47 -8.06 6.61 1.41
CA MET A 47 -9.51 6.65 1.65
C MET A 47 -9.92 7.00 3.08
N ILE A 48 -8.98 7.31 3.99
CA ILE A 48 -9.33 7.77 5.35
C ILE A 48 -9.32 9.31 5.34
N PRO A 49 -10.45 9.99 5.59
CA PRO A 49 -10.55 11.45 5.48
C PRO A 49 -10.06 12.17 6.75
N VAL A 50 -8.87 11.82 7.26
CA VAL A 50 -8.29 12.46 8.47
C VAL A 50 -6.80 12.79 8.28
N PRO A 51 -6.47 14.03 7.86
CA PRO A 51 -5.11 14.43 7.45
C PRO A 51 -4.00 14.26 8.50
N VAL A 52 -4.32 14.32 9.80
CA VAL A 52 -3.32 14.21 10.89
C VAL A 52 -3.03 12.75 11.24
N VAL A 53 -4.04 11.88 11.16
CA VAL A 53 -3.86 10.44 11.35
C VAL A 53 -3.01 9.88 10.21
N ASP A 54 -3.20 10.38 9.00
CA ASP A 54 -2.51 9.89 7.81
C ASP A 54 -0.98 10.02 7.89
N ILE A 55 -0.42 11.11 8.42
CA ILE A 55 1.05 11.29 8.49
C ILE A 55 1.69 10.34 9.51
N PHE A 56 1.09 10.22 10.69
CA PHE A 56 1.57 9.31 11.74
C PHE A 56 1.32 7.84 11.37
N ALA A 57 0.17 7.53 10.76
CA ALA A 57 -0.17 6.19 10.29
C ALA A 57 0.68 5.74 9.10
N VAL A 58 0.99 6.63 8.15
CA VAL A 58 1.90 6.33 7.02
C VAL A 58 3.32 6.11 7.53
N SER A 59 3.79 6.94 8.46
CA SER A 59 5.09 6.76 9.09
C SER A 59 5.15 5.45 9.89
N ALA A 60 4.08 5.12 10.64
CA ALA A 60 3.97 3.87 11.38
C ALA A 60 3.90 2.65 10.45
N SER A 61 3.19 2.74 9.32
CA SER A 61 3.07 1.67 8.33
C SER A 61 4.41 1.37 7.64
N GLN A 62 5.15 2.41 7.24
CA GLN A 62 6.48 2.23 6.63
C GLN A 62 7.50 1.69 7.64
N LEU A 63 7.46 2.13 8.90
CA LEU A 63 8.33 1.61 9.96
C LEU A 63 7.95 0.19 10.37
N ASP A 64 6.67 -0.16 10.35
CA ASP A 64 6.22 -1.51 10.66
C ASP A 64 6.67 -2.51 9.61
N MET A 65 6.57 -2.17 8.32
CA MET A 65 7.14 -2.95 7.23
C MET A 65 8.63 -3.25 7.48
N ILE A 66 9.41 -2.22 7.82
CA ILE A 66 10.84 -2.37 8.08
C ILE A 66 11.10 -3.22 9.32
N ARG A 67 10.33 -3.01 10.40
CA ARG A 67 10.43 -3.81 11.62
C ARG A 67 10.14 -5.29 11.34
N GLN A 68 9.13 -5.59 10.55
CA GLN A 68 8.81 -6.96 10.14
C GLN A 68 9.92 -7.56 9.28
N LEU A 69 10.49 -6.80 8.34
CA LEU A 69 11.67 -7.23 7.57
C LEU A 69 12.87 -7.52 8.46
N CYS A 70 13.14 -6.67 9.46
CA CYS A 70 14.22 -6.92 10.43
C CYS A 70 14.04 -8.26 11.15
N LYS A 71 12.82 -8.58 11.58
CA LYS A 71 12.49 -9.87 12.20
C LYS A 71 12.72 -11.05 11.26
N VAL A 72 12.40 -10.92 9.97
CA VAL A 72 12.61 -12.00 8.98
C VAL A 72 14.10 -12.31 8.78
N TYR A 73 14.96 -11.31 8.90
CA TYR A 73 16.40 -11.43 8.69
C TYR A 73 17.21 -11.44 10.00
N ASP A 74 16.55 -11.66 11.14
CA ASP A 74 17.18 -11.69 12.47
C ASP A 74 18.03 -10.44 12.77
N GLN A 75 17.56 -9.27 12.35
CA GLN A 75 18.21 -7.97 12.57
C GLN A 75 17.54 -7.20 13.70
N ASP A 76 18.35 -6.45 14.45
CA ASP A 76 17.85 -5.52 15.46
C ASP A 76 17.21 -4.29 14.82
N PHE A 77 15.93 -4.07 15.12
CA PHE A 77 15.24 -2.88 14.65
C PHE A 77 15.61 -1.65 15.49
N LEU A 78 16.37 -0.72 14.90
CA LEU A 78 16.68 0.58 15.49
C LEU A 78 15.76 1.64 14.91
N GLU A 79 14.74 2.05 15.69
CA GLU A 79 13.69 2.95 15.23
C GLU A 79 14.23 4.28 14.67
N THR A 80 15.19 4.90 15.35
CA THR A 80 15.80 6.16 14.92
C THR A 80 16.49 6.04 13.56
N GLN A 81 17.22 4.94 13.34
CA GLN A 81 17.93 4.69 12.08
C GLN A 81 16.95 4.33 10.96
N GLY A 82 15.97 3.47 11.25
CA GLY A 82 14.88 3.16 10.33
C GLY A 82 14.16 4.42 9.85
N LYS A 83 13.81 5.34 10.75
CA LYS A 83 13.20 6.64 10.42
C LYS A 83 14.12 7.50 9.53
N ALA A 84 15.41 7.59 9.87
CA ALA A 84 16.37 8.37 9.09
C ALA A 84 16.51 7.83 7.66
N ILE A 85 16.59 6.51 7.51
CA ILE A 85 16.69 5.83 6.21
C ILE A 85 15.43 6.09 5.39
N VAL A 86 14.24 5.84 5.96
CA VAL A 86 12.95 6.09 5.30
C VAL A 86 12.86 7.53 4.84
N SER A 87 13.11 8.49 5.74
CA SER A 87 13.09 9.91 5.40
C SER A 87 14.06 10.24 4.27
N SER A 88 15.29 9.71 4.29
CA SER A 88 16.28 9.99 3.25
C SER A 88 15.89 9.48 1.86
N LEU A 89 15.31 8.28 1.77
CA LEU A 89 14.90 7.65 0.51
C LEU A 89 13.58 8.25 -0.02
N THR A 90 12.61 8.46 0.87
CA THR A 90 11.31 9.03 0.50
C THR A 90 11.42 10.50 0.13
N THR A 91 12.18 11.32 0.87
CA THR A 91 12.42 12.73 0.50
C THR A 91 13.16 12.85 -0.83
N ALA A 92 14.15 11.98 -1.10
CA ALA A 92 14.81 11.94 -2.40
C ALA A 92 13.85 11.60 -3.56
N THR A 93 12.83 10.78 -3.29
CA THR A 93 11.78 10.43 -4.26
C THR A 93 10.88 11.62 -4.53
N LEU A 94 10.40 12.27 -3.46
CA LEU A 94 9.57 13.47 -3.55
C LEU A 94 10.29 14.61 -4.25
N ALA A 95 11.58 14.82 -3.98
CA ALA A 95 12.39 15.83 -4.66
C ALA A 95 12.50 15.59 -6.18
N ARG A 96 12.63 14.34 -6.63
CA ARG A 96 12.68 14.00 -8.07
C ARG A 96 11.33 14.14 -8.76
N ILE A 97 10.26 13.70 -8.11
CA ILE A 97 8.88 13.91 -8.60
C ILE A 97 8.59 15.41 -8.67
N GLY A 98 9.08 16.13 -7.65
CA GLY A 98 9.15 17.57 -7.52
C GLY A 98 9.75 18.28 -8.72
N ALA A 99 10.98 17.89 -9.04
CA ALA A 99 11.79 18.45 -10.12
C ALA A 99 11.27 18.09 -11.53
N GLY A 100 10.51 17.01 -11.67
CA GLY A 100 10.08 16.49 -12.97
C GLY A 100 8.70 16.92 -13.45
N SER A 101 7.72 17.23 -12.58
CA SER A 101 6.32 17.43 -13.03
C SER A 101 5.37 18.18 -12.09
N LEU A 102 5.83 18.83 -11.02
CA LEU A 102 4.93 19.70 -10.23
C LEU A 102 4.49 20.97 -11.00
N ALA A 103 5.07 21.24 -12.17
CA ALA A 103 4.67 22.34 -13.06
C ALA A 103 3.25 22.18 -13.66
N LYS A 104 2.52 21.09 -13.36
CA LYS A 104 1.09 20.95 -13.72
C LYS A 104 0.15 20.90 -12.51
N MET A 105 0.61 21.34 -11.35
CA MET A 105 -0.23 21.67 -10.20
C MET A 105 -0.91 23.04 -10.43
N ILE A 106 -1.58 23.21 -11.58
CA ILE A 106 -2.49 24.33 -11.81
C ILE A 106 -3.80 23.95 -11.11
N PRO A 107 -4.25 24.72 -10.12
CA PRO A 107 -5.18 24.26 -9.08
C PRO A 107 -6.63 24.04 -9.52
N PHE A 108 -6.96 24.06 -10.83
CA PHE A 108 -8.34 23.98 -11.30
C PHE A 108 -8.61 23.11 -12.54
N VAL A 109 -7.59 22.56 -13.21
CA VAL A 109 -7.78 21.69 -14.39
C VAL A 109 -6.91 20.44 -14.27
N GLY A 110 -7.25 19.55 -13.35
CA GLY A 110 -6.47 18.31 -13.15
C GLY A 110 -7.17 17.18 -12.40
N SER A 111 -8.37 17.40 -11.88
CA SER A 111 -9.00 16.53 -10.87
C SER A 111 -9.48 15.16 -11.36
N PHE A 112 -9.29 14.78 -12.64
CA PHE A 112 -9.76 13.49 -13.16
C PHE A 112 -8.78 12.69 -14.01
N VAL A 113 -7.58 13.20 -14.29
CA VAL A 113 -6.56 12.44 -15.06
C VAL A 113 -5.58 11.69 -14.12
N GLY A 114 -5.56 12.00 -12.82
CA GLY A 114 -4.46 11.62 -11.90
C GLY A 114 -4.74 10.56 -10.82
N GLY A 115 -5.91 9.90 -10.79
CA GLY A 115 -6.23 8.90 -9.75
C GLY A 115 -5.36 7.62 -9.84
N VAL A 116 -4.99 7.23 -11.07
CA VAL A 116 -4.09 6.09 -11.32
C VAL A 116 -2.66 6.39 -10.85
N THR A 117 -2.22 7.65 -10.93
CA THR A 117 -0.86 8.03 -10.58
C THR A 117 -0.59 8.01 -9.08
N ASN A 118 -1.50 8.49 -8.23
CA ASN A 118 -1.19 8.61 -6.80
C ASN A 118 -1.12 7.26 -6.08
N ALA A 119 -2.07 6.35 -6.32
CA ALA A 119 -2.03 5.02 -5.72
C ALA A 119 -0.86 4.18 -6.26
N ALA A 120 -0.63 4.20 -7.58
CA ALA A 120 0.52 3.50 -8.18
C ALA A 120 1.85 4.06 -7.69
N LEU A 121 1.94 5.38 -7.49
CA LEU A 121 3.12 6.05 -6.97
C LEU A 121 3.39 5.67 -5.50
N ALA A 122 2.36 5.68 -4.66
CA ALA A 122 2.45 5.24 -3.27
C ALA A 122 2.87 3.77 -3.17
N GLY A 123 2.25 2.91 -3.99
CA GLY A 123 2.63 1.50 -4.10
C GLY A 123 4.06 1.30 -4.59
N ALA A 124 4.49 2.05 -5.61
CA ALA A 124 5.85 1.98 -6.16
C ALA A 124 6.92 2.41 -5.14
N SER A 125 6.66 3.49 -4.39
CA SER A 125 7.51 3.97 -3.31
C SER A 125 7.65 2.93 -2.21
N THR A 126 6.53 2.33 -1.80
CA THR A 126 6.49 1.28 -0.76
C THR A 126 7.25 0.03 -1.21
N TYR A 127 7.04 -0.41 -2.46
CA TYR A 127 7.77 -1.53 -3.06
C TYR A 127 9.27 -1.26 -3.09
N ALA A 128 9.67 -0.07 -3.56
CA ALA A 128 11.08 0.30 -3.67
C ALA A 128 11.77 0.25 -2.30
N LEU A 129 11.15 0.85 -1.29
CA LEU A 129 11.66 0.87 0.07
C LEU A 129 11.81 -0.56 0.61
N GLY A 130 10.76 -1.37 0.53
CA GLY A 130 10.77 -2.76 1.00
C GLY A 130 11.86 -3.59 0.34
N GLN A 131 12.03 -3.46 -0.98
CA GLN A 131 13.03 -4.23 -1.72
C GLN A 131 14.46 -3.78 -1.44
N VAL A 132 14.70 -2.50 -1.18
CA VAL A 132 16.02 -2.02 -0.77
C VAL A 132 16.41 -2.65 0.56
N PHE A 133 15.51 -2.66 1.56
CA PHE A 133 15.77 -3.31 2.85
C PHE A 133 15.96 -4.81 2.71
N LYS A 134 15.09 -5.48 1.94
CA LYS A 134 15.19 -6.92 1.65
C LYS A 134 16.55 -7.29 1.07
N ILE A 135 16.96 -6.63 -0.01
CA ILE A 135 18.24 -6.90 -0.69
C ILE A 135 19.41 -6.58 0.24
N HIS A 136 19.35 -5.47 0.98
CA HIS A 136 20.39 -5.08 1.93
C HIS A 136 20.61 -6.17 2.98
N PHE A 137 19.54 -6.68 3.61
CA PHE A 137 19.62 -7.76 4.59
C PHE A 137 20.00 -9.12 3.98
N GLU A 138 19.52 -9.45 2.78
CA GLU A 138 19.93 -10.68 2.06
C GLU A 138 21.44 -10.70 1.75
N THR A 139 22.04 -9.52 1.55
CA THR A 139 23.49 -9.38 1.36
C THR A 139 24.30 -9.36 2.66
N GLY A 140 23.65 -9.51 3.82
CA GLY A 140 24.28 -9.52 5.13
C GLY A 140 24.48 -8.13 5.73
N GLY A 141 23.83 -7.10 5.18
CA GLY A 141 23.79 -5.77 5.78
C GLY A 141 22.89 -5.72 7.01
N THR A 142 23.08 -4.69 7.81
CA THR A 142 22.33 -4.38 9.04
C THR A 142 21.64 -3.02 8.90
N ILE A 143 20.84 -2.60 9.89
CA ILE A 143 20.32 -1.23 9.86
C ILE A 143 21.43 -0.17 10.00
N LEU A 144 22.57 -0.53 10.61
CA LEU A 144 23.64 0.41 10.94
C LEU A 144 24.59 0.70 9.77
N ASP A 145 24.71 -0.20 8.80
CA ASP A 145 25.61 -0.09 7.65
C ASP A 145 24.89 0.37 6.37
N PHE A 146 23.76 1.04 6.53
CA PHE A 146 22.89 1.47 5.44
C PHE A 146 23.51 2.63 4.64
N ASP A 147 24.24 2.33 3.56
CA ASP A 147 24.82 3.34 2.66
C ASP A 147 23.75 3.97 1.76
N THR A 148 23.30 5.16 2.15
CA THR A 148 22.28 5.92 1.42
C THR A 148 22.63 6.20 -0.05
N ASN A 149 23.90 6.26 -0.46
CA ASN A 149 24.26 6.54 -1.86
C ASN A 149 24.08 5.31 -2.76
N ARG A 150 24.58 4.15 -2.33
CA ARG A 150 24.35 2.87 -3.02
C ARG A 150 22.86 2.55 -3.07
N LEU A 151 22.17 2.77 -1.96
CA LEU A 151 20.78 2.39 -1.78
C LEU A 151 19.82 3.35 -2.50
N LYS A 152 20.21 4.61 -2.75
CA LYS A 152 19.47 5.52 -3.66
C LYS A 152 19.38 4.98 -5.09
N LYS A 153 20.47 4.43 -5.63
CA LYS A 153 20.46 3.86 -6.99
C LYS A 153 19.53 2.65 -7.05
N LEU A 154 19.71 1.72 -6.11
CA LEU A 154 18.86 0.53 -5.99
C LEU A 154 17.40 0.91 -5.78
N TYR A 155 17.12 1.90 -4.93
CA TYR A 155 15.78 2.42 -4.71
C TYR A 155 15.14 2.89 -6.01
N ASN A 156 15.84 3.66 -6.84
CA ASN A 156 15.30 4.15 -8.11
C ASN A 156 14.98 3.01 -9.07
N GLU A 157 15.87 2.02 -9.19
CA GLU A 157 15.65 0.85 -10.02
C GLU A 157 14.42 0.05 -9.55
N GLN A 158 14.30 -0.13 -8.23
CA GLN A 158 13.16 -0.83 -7.64
C GLN A 158 11.88 0.00 -7.71
N PHE A 159 11.94 1.31 -7.68
CA PHE A 159 10.79 2.20 -7.85
C PHE A 159 10.19 2.10 -9.26
N GLU A 160 11.02 2.07 -10.30
CA GLU A 160 10.53 1.86 -11.66
C GLU A 160 9.88 0.47 -11.84
N LYS A 161 10.44 -0.57 -11.21
CA LYS A 161 9.79 -1.90 -11.14
C LYS A 161 8.49 -1.84 -10.34
N GLY A 162 8.50 -1.10 -9.24
CA GLY A 162 7.38 -0.93 -8.31
C GLY A 162 6.16 -0.30 -8.96
N LYS A 163 6.33 0.60 -9.94
CA LYS A 163 5.21 1.14 -10.73
C LYS A 163 4.41 0.03 -11.42
N LYS A 164 5.11 -0.91 -12.05
CA LYS A 164 4.48 -2.06 -12.74
C LYS A 164 3.81 -3.01 -11.75
N VAL A 165 4.50 -3.33 -10.66
CA VAL A 165 3.96 -4.20 -9.59
C VAL A 165 2.72 -3.59 -8.96
N ALA A 166 2.74 -2.29 -8.63
CA ALA A 166 1.58 -1.60 -8.09
C ALA A 166 0.41 -1.58 -9.07
N GLU A 167 0.66 -1.34 -10.36
CA GLU A 167 -0.37 -1.40 -11.39
C GLU A 167 -0.99 -2.80 -11.52
N GLU A 168 -0.16 -3.85 -11.48
CA GLU A 168 -0.62 -5.24 -11.55
C GLU A 168 -1.45 -5.62 -10.32
N LEU A 169 -0.96 -5.30 -9.11
CA LEU A 169 -1.70 -5.56 -7.87
C LEU A 169 -3.03 -4.82 -7.86
N ARG A 170 -3.10 -3.59 -8.42
CA ARG A 170 -4.36 -2.87 -8.58
C ARG A 170 -5.35 -3.65 -9.44
N LYS A 171 -4.91 -4.10 -10.63
CA LYS A 171 -5.75 -4.87 -11.56
C LYS A 171 -6.26 -6.16 -10.90
N GLN A 172 -5.40 -6.84 -10.13
CA GLN A 172 -5.79 -8.02 -9.35
C GLN A 172 -6.85 -7.70 -8.29
N GLN A 173 -6.71 -6.58 -7.56
CA GLN A 173 -7.67 -6.13 -6.55
C GLN A 173 -9.02 -5.72 -7.17
N GLU A 174 -9.00 -5.02 -8.31
CA GLU A 174 -10.20 -4.65 -9.06
C GLU A 174 -10.93 -5.89 -9.61
N ALA A 175 -10.19 -6.90 -10.10
CA ALA A 175 -10.76 -8.16 -10.54
C ALA A 175 -11.38 -8.96 -9.38
N LYS A 176 -10.72 -9.00 -8.21
CA LYS A 176 -11.26 -9.66 -7.01
C LYS A 176 -12.55 -9.00 -6.50
N LYS A 177 -12.58 -7.66 -6.44
CA LYS A 177 -13.80 -6.91 -6.07
C LYS A 177 -14.96 -7.19 -7.02
N LYS A 178 -14.68 -7.31 -8.34
CA LYS A 178 -15.68 -7.68 -9.35
C LYS A 178 -16.17 -9.12 -9.20
N SER A 179 -15.34 -10.06 -8.74
CA SER A 179 -15.76 -11.46 -8.51
C SER A 179 -16.52 -11.66 -7.20
N GLU A 180 -16.24 -10.86 -6.16
CA GLU A 180 -16.92 -10.92 -4.87
C GLU A 180 -18.31 -10.25 -4.91
N GLN A 181 -18.59 -9.41 -5.90
CA GLN A 181 -19.91 -8.78 -6.11
C GLN A 181 -20.98 -9.71 -6.75
N THR A 182 -20.64 -10.95 -7.13
CA THR A 182 -21.57 -11.84 -7.87
C THR A 182 -22.35 -12.84 -6.99
N THR A 183 -22.26 -12.78 -5.64
CA THR A 183 -22.96 -13.73 -4.73
C THR A 183 -23.89 -13.10 -3.69
N SER A 184 -24.45 -11.91 -3.93
CA SER A 184 -25.64 -11.44 -3.20
C SER A 184 -26.48 -10.52 -4.09
N PRO A 185 -27.77 -10.82 -4.34
CA PRO A 185 -28.66 -9.88 -4.99
C PRO A 185 -29.08 -8.79 -3.99
N ASP A 186 -29.06 -7.55 -4.50
CA ASP A 186 -29.64 -6.31 -3.94
C ASP A 186 -28.78 -5.60 -2.87
N ALA A 187 -28.21 -4.40 -3.06
CA ALA A 187 -28.55 -3.30 -3.94
C ALA A 187 -27.31 -2.75 -4.68
N GLY A 188 -27.40 -2.73 -6.00
CA GLY A 188 -26.48 -2.00 -6.86
C GLY A 188 -26.91 -0.55 -7.08
N ILE A 189 -26.05 0.11 -7.87
CA ILE A 189 -26.19 1.40 -8.56
C ILE A 189 -25.50 2.55 -7.79
N THR A 190 -24.19 2.79 -7.94
CA THR A 190 -23.34 3.13 -9.11
C THR A 190 -23.11 4.63 -9.31
N SER A 191 -21.94 4.89 -9.90
CA SER A 191 -21.69 5.87 -10.96
C SER A 191 -21.61 7.36 -10.60
N SER A 192 -20.39 7.87 -10.79
CA SER A 192 -20.16 9.10 -11.51
C SER A 192 -21.06 9.21 -12.76
N ASP A 193 -22.00 10.16 -12.75
CA ASP A 193 -22.49 10.85 -13.95
C ASP A 193 -23.04 12.23 -13.57
N LYS A 194 -22.21 13.27 -13.71
CA LYS A 194 -22.63 14.66 -13.50
C LYS A 194 -23.25 15.21 -14.79
N SER A 195 -24.55 14.98 -14.93
CA SER A 195 -25.43 15.76 -15.82
C SER A 195 -26.86 15.95 -15.27
N ALA A 196 -27.20 15.38 -14.11
CA ALA A 196 -28.51 15.58 -13.45
C ALA A 196 -28.38 15.86 -11.94
N GLY A 197 -27.28 16.52 -11.55
CA GLY A 197 -26.69 16.50 -10.21
C GLY A 197 -27.37 17.25 -9.07
N PHE A 198 -28.68 17.51 -9.13
CA PHE A 198 -29.43 18.07 -8.00
C PHE A 198 -30.41 17.04 -7.41
N ALA A 199 -31.34 16.50 -8.20
CA ALA A 199 -32.38 15.61 -7.69
C ALA A 199 -31.89 14.27 -7.08
N GLN A 200 -30.76 13.73 -7.55
CA GLN A 200 -30.29 12.40 -7.09
C GLN A 200 -29.70 12.43 -5.68
N ASN A 201 -29.17 13.58 -5.26
CA ASN A 201 -28.61 13.77 -3.92
C ASN A 201 -29.73 13.91 -2.88
N ASP A 202 -30.84 14.51 -3.28
CA ASP A 202 -32.02 14.69 -2.44
C ASP A 202 -32.74 13.36 -2.21
N VAL A 203 -32.86 12.53 -3.25
CA VAL A 203 -33.41 11.16 -3.12
C VAL A 203 -32.54 10.29 -2.20
N ALA A 204 -31.21 10.41 -2.26
CA ALA A 204 -30.30 9.68 -1.37
C ALA A 204 -30.48 10.10 0.10
N ARG A 205 -30.61 11.41 0.36
CA ARG A 205 -30.86 11.94 1.72
C ARG A 205 -32.22 11.53 2.27
N ILE A 206 -33.26 11.46 1.44
CA ILE A 206 -34.58 10.98 1.86
C ILE A 206 -34.52 9.51 2.25
N LYS A 207 -33.69 8.70 1.58
CA LYS A 207 -33.48 7.29 1.92
C LYS A 207 -32.77 7.12 3.27
N GLU A 208 -31.72 7.90 3.52
CA GLU A 208 -31.01 7.91 4.82
C GLU A 208 -31.93 8.35 5.97
N LEU A 209 -32.77 9.36 5.74
CA LEU A 209 -33.78 9.77 6.72
C LEU A 209 -34.81 8.66 7.02
N ALA A 210 -35.18 7.86 6.00
CA ALA A 210 -36.12 6.76 6.20
C ALA A 210 -35.48 5.64 7.05
N GLU A 211 -34.19 5.37 6.84
CA GLU A 211 -33.42 4.43 7.64
C GLU A 211 -33.29 4.90 9.11
N LEU A 212 -33.09 6.19 9.35
CA LEU A 212 -33.03 6.77 10.70
C LEU A 212 -34.39 6.70 11.43
N ARG A 213 -35.49 6.86 10.70
CA ARG A 213 -36.85 6.69 11.23
C ARG A 213 -37.12 5.23 11.58
N ASP A 214 -36.77 4.31 10.67
CA ASP A 214 -36.97 2.87 10.88
C ASP A 214 -36.09 2.34 12.03
N ALA A 215 -34.93 2.97 12.28
CA ALA A 215 -34.08 2.73 13.43
C ALA A 215 -34.58 3.41 14.74
N GLY A 216 -35.67 4.19 14.69
CA GLY A 216 -36.25 4.90 15.83
C GLY A 216 -35.40 6.07 16.36
N ILE A 217 -34.43 6.54 15.56
CA ILE A 217 -33.53 7.65 15.94
C ILE A 217 -34.23 9.00 15.75
N ILE A 218 -35.12 9.09 14.77
CA ILE A 218 -35.97 10.26 14.54
C ILE A 218 -37.44 9.84 14.51
N SER A 219 -38.32 10.74 14.91
CA SER A 219 -39.77 10.53 14.86
C SER A 219 -40.33 10.70 13.42
N GLU A 220 -41.51 10.12 13.13
CA GLU A 220 -42.23 10.31 11.85
C GLU A 220 -42.45 11.80 11.54
N GLU A 221 -42.76 12.62 12.56
CA GLU A 221 -42.96 14.07 12.38
C GLU A 221 -41.66 14.80 11.97
N GLU A 222 -40.52 14.37 12.51
CA GLU A 222 -39.20 14.92 12.16
C GLU A 222 -38.76 14.48 10.77
N PHE A 223 -39.06 13.24 10.40
CA PHE A 223 -38.81 12.69 9.06
C PHE A 223 -39.55 13.50 7.99
N ASP A 224 -40.85 13.74 8.16
CA ASP A 224 -41.67 14.49 7.19
C ASP A 224 -41.20 15.93 7.02
N LYS A 225 -40.81 16.58 8.12
CA LYS A 225 -40.28 17.96 8.10
C LYS A 225 -38.96 18.06 7.33
N MET A 226 -38.07 17.09 7.51
CA MET A 226 -36.77 17.06 6.84
C MET A 226 -36.90 16.65 5.36
N LYS A 227 -37.74 15.67 5.06
CA LYS A 227 -38.07 15.26 3.68
C LYS A 227 -38.65 16.44 2.88
N LYS A 228 -39.60 17.18 3.44
CA LYS A 228 -40.17 18.36 2.78
C LYS A 228 -39.13 19.44 2.50
N LYS A 229 -38.22 19.69 3.45
CA LYS A 229 -37.13 20.66 3.29
C LYS A 229 -36.12 20.26 2.19
N ILE A 230 -35.97 18.97 1.94
CA ILE A 230 -35.09 18.42 0.89
C ILE A 230 -35.77 18.45 -0.48
N ILE A 231 -37.10 18.32 -0.54
CA ILE A 231 -37.87 18.38 -1.80
C ILE A 231 -38.11 19.83 -2.25
N ASP A 232 -38.31 20.74 -1.29
CA ASP A 232 -38.65 22.16 -1.56
C ASP A 232 -37.42 23.09 -1.62
N GLY A 233 -36.19 22.57 -1.41
CA GLY A 233 -34.94 23.35 -1.34
C GLY A 233 -34.04 23.16 -2.55
#